data_AF-A0A3Q3IXD7-F1
#
_entry.id   AF-A0A3Q3IXD7-F1
#
_cell.length_a   1.000
_cell.length_b   1.000
_cell.length_c   1.000
_cell.angle_alpha   90.00
_cell.angle_beta   90.00
_cell.angle_gamma   90.00
#
_symmetry.space_group_name_H-M   'P 1'
#
loop_
_entity.id
_entity.type
_entity.pdbx_description
1 polymer ?
#
loop_
_entity_poly.entity_id
_entity_poly.type
_entity_poly.pdbx_seq_one_letter_code
_entity_poly.pdbx_strand_id
1 'polypeptide(L)'
;VVAYGVAKQGILIHNDNRLDWILRGAVYEPYLIIFGNFPTDIDKIQFDINSCSTNGTDPLKPKCPVLNEDQTPAFPEWLTIIMLCVYFLDADVVLFSLLYFTFQVVQDNTDIIWKFQRYELIKEYHSRPAAPPPFIILSHLY
;
A
#
# COMPACT_ATOMS: atom_id res chain seq x y z
N VAL A 1 4.08 -9.85 -0.25
CA VAL A 1 2.77 -9.75 0.44
C VAL A 1 2.24 -11.12 0.87
N VAL A 2 1.79 -11.98 -0.05
CA VAL A 2 1.13 -13.26 0.29
C VAL A 2 2.01 -14.19 1.12
N ALA A 3 3.29 -14.36 0.74
CA ALA A 3 4.22 -15.21 1.49
C ALA A 3 4.37 -14.79 2.96
N TYR A 4 4.59 -13.50 3.21
CA TYR A 4 4.68 -12.94 4.57
C TYR A 4 3.35 -13.09 5.33
N GLY A 5 2.21 -12.79 4.70
CA GLY A 5 0.90 -12.92 5.32
C GLY A 5 0.55 -14.34 5.73
N VAL A 6 0.78 -15.32 4.86
CA VAL A 6 0.57 -16.75 5.14
C VAL A 6 1.51 -17.22 6.24
N ALA A 7 2.78 -16.82 6.22
CA ALA A 7 3.73 -17.16 7.28
C ALA A 7 3.32 -16.56 8.62
N LYS A 8 2.96 -15.26 8.68
CA LYS A 8 2.49 -14.58 9.89
C LYS A 8 1.27 -15.29 10.48
N GLN A 9 0.26 -15.55 9.64
CA GLN A 9 -0.98 -16.21 10.05
C GLN A 9 -0.73 -17.64 10.54
N GLY A 10 0.07 -18.42 9.80
CA GLY A 10 0.37 -19.82 10.16
C GLY A 10 1.22 -19.98 11.42
N ILE A 11 2.06 -18.99 11.74
CA ILE A 11 2.86 -18.99 12.97
C ILE A 11 2.02 -18.56 14.17
N LEU A 12 1.28 -17.45 14.06
CA LEU A 12 0.64 -16.83 15.23
C LEU A 12 -0.72 -17.41 15.58
N ILE A 13 -1.52 -17.82 14.59
CA ILE A 13 -2.92 -18.21 14.80
C ILE A 13 -3.08 -19.71 14.60
N HIS A 14 -3.63 -20.38 15.62
CA HIS A 14 -3.94 -21.79 15.53
C HIS A 14 -5.24 -22.02 14.76
N ASN A 15 -5.15 -22.75 13.64
CA ASN A 15 -6.25 -23.31 12.84
C ASN A 15 -7.61 -22.56 12.97
N ASP A 16 -7.80 -21.51 12.16
CA ASP A 16 -9.12 -20.87 11.98
C ASP A 16 -9.87 -21.58 10.84
N ASN A 17 -11.15 -21.88 11.03
CA ASN A 17 -11.99 -22.53 10.02
C ASN A 17 -12.68 -21.51 9.10
N ARG A 18 -12.61 -20.21 9.42
CA ARG A 18 -13.27 -19.13 8.69
C ARG A 18 -12.40 -18.62 7.55
N LEU A 19 -12.78 -18.95 6.32
CA LEU A 19 -12.01 -18.60 5.12
C LEU A 19 -11.92 -17.08 4.88
N ASP A 20 -12.96 -16.33 5.23
CA ASP A 20 -13.00 -14.88 5.13
C ASP A 20 -11.94 -14.21 6.03
N TRP A 21 -11.76 -14.72 7.24
CA TRP A 21 -10.74 -14.24 8.18
C TRP A 21 -9.33 -14.63 7.75
N ILE A 22 -9.14 -15.85 7.24
CA ILE A 22 -7.85 -16.28 6.69
C ILE A 22 -7.43 -15.38 5.53
N LEU A 23 -8.35 -15.11 4.59
CA LEU A 23 -8.05 -14.29 3.42
C LEU A 23 -7.75 -12.83 3.82
N ARG A 24 -8.52 -12.28 4.77
CA ARG A 24 -8.27 -10.96 5.34
C ARG A 24 -6.88 -10.90 5.99
N GLY A 25 -6.54 -11.87 6.83
CA GLY A 25 -5.27 -11.90 7.55
C GLY A 25 -4.04 -12.20 6.69
N ALA A 26 -4.20 -13.01 5.63
CA ALA A 26 -3.10 -13.44 4.78
C ALA A 26 -2.82 -12.48 3.61
N VAL A 27 -3.80 -11.70 3.17
CA VAL A 27 -3.67 -10.83 1.98
C VAL A 27 -3.94 -9.37 2.32
N TYR A 28 -5.05 -9.07 2.98
CA TYR A 28 -5.50 -7.69 3.19
C TYR A 28 -4.69 -6.95 4.26
N GLU A 29 -4.47 -7.57 5.41
CA GLU A 29 -3.61 -7.01 6.46
C GLU A 29 -2.17 -6.71 6.00
N PRO A 30 -1.41 -7.67 5.42
CA PRO A 30 -0.04 -7.41 5.00
C PRO A 30 0.07 -6.42 3.84
N TYR A 31 -1.01 -6.22 3.07
CA TYR A 31 -1.11 -5.15 2.09
C TYR A 31 -1.23 -3.77 2.77
N LEU A 32 -2.10 -3.63 3.78
CA LEU A 32 -2.25 -2.39 4.54
C LEU A 32 -0.97 -2.00 5.30
N ILE A 33 -0.21 -2.98 5.78
CA ILE A 33 1.09 -2.77 6.45
C ILE A 33 2.07 -2.02 5.54
N ILE A 34 2.10 -2.32 4.23
CA ILE A 34 2.98 -1.61 3.28
C ILE A 34 2.63 -0.11 3.21
N PHE A 35 1.35 0.24 3.36
CA PHE A 35 0.91 1.64 3.37
C PHE A 35 1.06 2.33 4.74
N GLY A 36 1.67 1.66 5.72
CA GLY A 36 1.93 2.23 7.05
C GLY A 36 0.81 2.04 8.07
N ASN A 37 -0.16 1.16 7.82
CA ASN A 37 -1.15 0.79 8.82
C ASN A 37 -0.67 -0.45 9.61
N PHE A 38 -0.15 -0.22 10.81
CA PHE A 38 0.37 -1.28 11.67
C PHE A 38 -0.73 -1.85 12.57
N PRO A 39 -0.97 -3.18 12.55
CA PRO A 39 -1.93 -3.78 13.45
C PRO A 39 -1.40 -3.74 14.89
N THR A 40 -2.31 -3.44 15.82
CA THR A 40 -2.04 -3.37 17.27
C THR A 40 -1.67 -4.73 17.87
N ASP A 41 -1.93 -5.82 17.14
CA ASP A 41 -1.69 -7.19 17.60
C ASP A 41 -0.19 -7.59 17.61
N ILE A 42 0.70 -6.76 17.06
CA ILE A 42 2.15 -7.02 16.99
C ILE A 42 2.90 -6.43 18.20
N ASP A 43 2.26 -5.53 18.98
CA ASP A 43 2.89 -4.83 20.10
C ASP A 43 2.27 -5.23 21.45
N LYS A 44 3.07 -5.83 22.36
CA LYS A 44 2.65 -6.27 23.72
C LYS A 44 2.00 -5.19 24.52
N ILE A 45 2.44 -3.94 24.32
CA ILE A 45 2.01 -2.81 25.14
C ILE A 45 0.56 -2.44 24.81
N GLN A 46 0.10 -2.74 23.60
CA GLN A 46 -1.23 -2.39 23.10
C GLN A 46 -2.14 -3.61 22.86
N PHE A 47 -1.64 -4.82 23.09
CA PHE A 47 -2.44 -6.03 22.95
C PHE A 47 -3.53 -6.12 24.04
N ASP A 48 -4.79 -5.91 23.66
CA ASP A 48 -5.96 -6.09 24.51
C ASP A 48 -6.63 -7.44 24.19
N ILE A 49 -6.68 -8.33 25.18
CA ILE A 49 -7.31 -9.65 25.04
C ILE A 49 -8.82 -9.57 24.72
N ASN A 50 -9.49 -8.46 25.07
CA ASN A 50 -10.91 -8.27 24.77
C ASN A 50 -11.19 -7.96 23.29
N SER A 51 -10.16 -7.56 22.54
CA SER A 51 -10.25 -7.24 21.12
C SER A 51 -10.28 -8.49 20.23
N CYS A 52 -9.88 -9.65 20.75
CA CYS A 52 -9.81 -10.91 20.03
C CYS A 52 -10.69 -11.99 20.68
N SER A 53 -11.02 -13.05 19.92
CA SER A 53 -11.78 -14.20 20.41
C SER A 53 -10.88 -15.44 20.45
N THR A 54 -10.80 -16.12 21.60
CA THR A 54 -9.96 -17.32 21.78
C THR A 54 -10.44 -18.51 20.93
N ASN A 55 -11.76 -18.71 20.83
CA ASN A 55 -12.37 -19.79 20.06
C ASN A 55 -12.90 -19.35 18.69
N GLY A 56 -12.76 -18.07 18.30
CA GLY A 56 -13.34 -17.55 17.07
C GLY A 56 -14.87 -17.55 17.07
N THR A 57 -15.50 -17.48 18.25
CA THR A 57 -16.96 -17.51 18.43
C THR A 57 -17.64 -16.22 17.99
N ASP A 58 -16.93 -15.09 18.05
CA ASP A 58 -17.44 -13.79 17.61
C ASP A 58 -17.16 -13.57 16.11
N PRO A 59 -18.19 -13.27 15.30
CA PRO A 59 -18.02 -13.05 13.85
C PRO A 59 -17.33 -11.72 13.52
N LEU A 60 -17.30 -10.77 14.47
CA LEU A 60 -16.72 -9.43 14.26
C LEU A 60 -15.25 -9.34 14.70
N LYS A 61 -14.76 -10.31 15.48
CA LYS A 61 -13.43 -10.26 16.09
C LYS A 61 -12.47 -11.28 15.48
N PRO A 62 -11.17 -10.92 15.32
CA PRO A 62 -10.14 -11.85 14.91
C PRO A 62 -9.90 -12.92 15.98
N LYS A 63 -9.32 -14.03 15.57
CA LYS A 63 -8.89 -15.08 16.49
C LYS A 63 -7.62 -14.64 17.22
N CYS A 64 -7.55 -14.85 18.53
CA CYS A 64 -6.36 -14.51 19.30
C CYS A 64 -5.15 -15.37 18.87
N PRO A 65 -3.92 -14.84 18.96
CA PRO A 65 -2.72 -15.63 18.78
C PRO A 65 -2.62 -16.73 19.86
N VAL A 66 -1.79 -17.75 19.63
CA VAL A 66 -1.53 -18.78 20.65
C VAL A 66 -0.96 -18.12 21.90
N LEU A 67 -1.65 -18.26 23.03
CA LEU A 67 -1.27 -17.68 24.32
C LEU A 67 -0.65 -18.76 25.24
N ASN A 68 0.34 -18.37 26.04
CA ASN A 68 0.89 -19.15 27.15
C ASN A 68 0.00 -19.05 28.41
N GLU A 69 0.32 -19.83 29.45
CA GLU A 69 -0.40 -19.83 30.74
C GLU A 69 -0.51 -18.43 31.37
N ASP A 70 0.48 -17.56 31.13
CA ASP A 70 0.52 -16.18 31.62
C ASP A 70 -0.25 -15.17 30.75
N GLN A 71 -1.14 -15.64 29.86
CA GLN A 71 -1.91 -14.79 28.92
C GLN A 71 -1.05 -13.91 28.00
N THR A 72 0.20 -14.30 27.76
CA THR A 72 1.11 -13.65 26.81
C THR A 72 1.22 -14.46 25.52
N PRO A 73 1.49 -13.85 24.36
CA PRO A 73 1.68 -14.60 23.12
C PRO A 73 2.85 -15.59 23.27
N ALA A 74 2.63 -16.83 22.84
CA ALA A 74 3.62 -17.91 22.89
C ALA A 74 4.85 -17.62 22.01
N PHE A 75 4.65 -16.85 20.94
CA PHE A 75 5.73 -16.39 20.08
C PHE A 75 6.37 -15.11 20.61
N PRO A 76 7.72 -15.02 20.58
CA PRO A 76 8.41 -13.81 20.99
C PRO A 76 8.19 -12.66 20.00
N GLU A 77 7.95 -11.49 20.53
CA GLU A 77 7.63 -10.30 19.73
C GLU A 77 8.80 -9.74 18.96
N TRP A 78 9.99 -9.76 19.55
CA TRP A 78 11.20 -9.32 18.87
C TRP A 78 11.39 -10.06 17.53
N LEU A 79 10.96 -11.33 17.46
CA LEU A 79 11.00 -12.09 16.22
C LEU A 79 9.95 -11.59 15.23
N THR A 80 8.72 -11.31 15.68
CA THR A 80 7.67 -10.75 14.82
C THR A 80 8.02 -9.35 14.30
N ILE A 81 8.69 -8.53 15.11
CA ILE A 81 9.21 -7.21 14.75
C ILE A 81 10.33 -7.37 13.71
N ILE A 82 11.29 -8.28 13.92
CA ILE A 82 12.35 -8.54 12.92
C ILE A 82 11.74 -9.00 11.59
N MET A 83 10.77 -9.92 11.61
CA MET A 83 10.08 -10.38 10.40
C MET A 83 9.36 -9.23 9.69
N LEU A 84 8.71 -8.34 10.44
CA LEU A 84 8.08 -7.13 9.91
C LEU A 84 9.10 -6.17 9.29
N CYS A 85 10.23 -5.91 9.97
CA CYS A 85 11.29 -5.03 9.47
C CYS A 85 11.90 -5.55 8.16
N VAL A 86 12.19 -6.85 8.08
CA VAL A 86 12.70 -7.48 6.85
C VAL A 86 11.68 -7.37 5.73
N TYR A 87 10.41 -7.67 6.01
CA TYR A 87 9.33 -7.53 5.03
C TYR A 87 9.19 -6.11 4.49
N PHE A 88 9.23 -5.11 5.37
CA PHE A 88 9.10 -3.71 5.00
C PHE A 88 10.30 -3.23 4.16
N LEU A 89 11.52 -3.61 4.56
CA LEU A 89 12.74 -3.29 3.83
C LEU A 89 12.74 -3.89 2.42
N ASP A 90 12.37 -5.17 2.27
CA ASP A 90 12.30 -5.82 0.97
C ASP A 90 11.25 -5.14 0.06
N ALA A 91 10.09 -4.79 0.62
CA ALA A 91 9.03 -4.11 -0.13
C ALA A 91 9.47 -2.72 -0.62
N ASP A 92 10.08 -1.92 0.25
CA ASP A 92 10.53 -0.57 -0.07
C ASP A 92 11.65 -0.56 -1.12
N VAL A 93 12.64 -1.44 -0.99
CA VAL A 93 13.75 -1.54 -1.94
C VAL A 93 13.24 -1.92 -3.33
N VAL A 94 12.31 -2.89 -3.43
CA VAL A 94 11.72 -3.29 -4.70
C VAL A 94 10.88 -2.16 -5.29
N LEU A 95 10.04 -1.50 -4.49
CA LEU A 95 9.20 -0.40 -4.95
C LEU A 95 10.04 0.77 -5.48
N PHE A 96 11.04 1.20 -4.71
CA PHE A 96 11.92 2.31 -5.08
C PHE A 96 12.73 1.98 -6.35
N SER A 97 13.25 0.76 -6.47
CA SER A 97 14.02 0.37 -7.65
C SER A 97 13.19 0.38 -8.94
N LEU A 98 11.94 -0.10 -8.88
CA LEU A 98 11.03 -0.04 -10.02
C LEU A 98 10.63 1.40 -10.38
N LEU A 99 10.34 2.23 -9.39
CA LEU A 99 10.02 3.65 -9.60
C LEU A 99 11.20 4.40 -10.24
N TYR A 100 12.40 4.20 -9.73
CA TYR A 100 13.60 4.80 -10.30
C TYR A 100 13.80 4.39 -11.75
N PHE A 101 13.70 3.09 -12.06
CA PHE A 101 13.88 2.59 -13.42
C PHE A 101 12.83 3.17 -14.40
N THR A 102 11.56 3.16 -14.03
CA THR A 102 10.50 3.72 -14.88
C THR A 102 10.66 5.22 -15.09
N PHE A 103 11.05 5.96 -14.05
CA PHE A 103 11.31 7.39 -14.16
C PHE A 103 12.50 7.69 -15.08
N GLN A 104 13.60 6.94 -14.97
CA GLN A 104 14.75 7.08 -15.88
C GLN A 104 14.34 6.85 -17.34
N VAL A 105 13.65 5.74 -17.62
CA VAL A 105 13.19 5.42 -18.99
C VAL A 105 12.24 6.48 -19.55
N VAL A 106 11.35 7.03 -18.71
CA VAL A 106 10.44 8.11 -19.14
C VAL A 106 11.20 9.41 -19.39
N GLN A 107 12.10 9.81 -18.49
CA GLN A 107 12.89 11.03 -18.62
C GLN A 107 13.74 11.02 -19.90
N ASP A 108 14.39 9.90 -20.21
CA ASP A 108 15.20 9.76 -21.42
C ASP A 108 14.41 10.03 -22.72
N ASN A 109 13.10 9.77 -22.71
CA ASN A 109 12.21 10.00 -23.86
C ASN A 109 11.45 11.34 -23.78
N THR A 110 11.52 12.07 -22.67
CA THR A 110 10.70 13.27 -22.42
C THR A 110 11.13 14.46 -23.27
N ASP A 111 12.42 14.58 -23.61
CA ASP A 111 12.95 15.72 -24.39
C ASP A 111 12.33 15.85 -25.79
N ILE A 112 12.08 14.72 -26.46
CA ILE A 112 11.47 14.71 -27.80
C ILE A 112 9.98 15.05 -27.68
N ILE A 113 9.30 14.48 -26.68
CA ILE A 113 7.88 14.71 -26.40
C ILE A 113 7.64 16.18 -26.07
N TRP A 114 8.48 16.79 -25.22
CA TRP A 114 8.39 18.19 -24.86
C TRP A 114 8.59 19.11 -26.06
N LYS A 115 9.57 18.83 -26.93
CA LYS A 115 9.78 19.59 -28.17
C LYS A 115 8.59 19.49 -29.13
N PHE A 116 7.97 18.31 -29.25
CA PHE A 116 6.77 18.09 -30.07
C PHE A 116 5.57 18.87 -29.54
N GLN A 117 5.28 18.75 -28.23
CA GLN A 117 4.20 19.50 -27.57
C GLN A 117 4.38 21.02 -27.71
N ARG A 118 5.62 21.52 -27.57
CA ARG A 118 5.93 22.94 -27.75
C ARG A 118 5.61 23.45 -29.15
N TYR A 119 5.90 22.66 -30.18
CA TYR A 119 5.62 23.07 -31.56
C TYR A 119 4.11 23.18 -31.84
N GLU A 120 3.33 22.19 -31.41
CA GLU A 120 1.87 22.25 -31.56
C GLU A 120 1.27 23.46 -30.85
N LEU A 121 1.74 23.76 -29.63
CA LEU A 121 1.29 24.92 -28.88
C LEU A 121 1.58 26.23 -29.64
N ILE A 122 2.79 26.39 -30.19
CA ILE A 122 3.16 27.58 -30.97
C ILE A 122 2.31 27.71 -32.23
N LYS A 123 2.07 26.60 -32.95
CA LYS A 123 1.23 26.58 -34.16
C LYS A 123 -0.20 27.03 -33.84
N GLU A 124 -0.75 26.53 -32.74
CA GLU A 124 -2.08 26.91 -32.27
C GLU A 124 -2.16 28.39 -31.95
N TYR A 125 -1.24 28.93 -31.14
CA TYR A 125 -1.19 30.35 -30.79
C TYR A 125 -0.97 31.26 -32.01
N HIS A 126 -0.19 30.82 -33.00
CA HIS A 126 0.01 31.59 -34.23
C HIS A 126 -1.26 31.68 -35.09
N SER A 127 -2.08 30.62 -35.13
CA SER A 127 -3.32 30.58 -35.90
C SER A 127 -4.49 31.34 -35.23
N ARG A 128 -4.37 31.67 -33.94
CA ARG A 128 -5.41 32.39 -33.20
C ARG A 128 -5.34 33.89 -33.51
N PRO A 129 -6.49 34.58 -33.66
CA PRO A 129 -6.52 36.03 -33.78
C PRO A 129 -5.95 36.69 -32.51
N ALA A 130 -5.31 37.86 -32.67
CA ALA A 130 -4.55 38.53 -31.61
C ALA A 130 -5.42 39.05 -30.43
N ALA A 131 -6.75 39.02 -30.56
CA ALA A 131 -7.66 39.42 -29.51
C ALA A 131 -7.67 38.39 -28.37
N PRO A 132 -7.60 38.82 -27.10
CA PRO A 132 -7.71 37.91 -25.98
C PRO A 132 -9.09 37.21 -25.97
N PRO A 133 -9.22 36.04 -25.29
CA PRO A 133 -10.41 35.19 -25.36
C PRO A 133 -11.78 35.89 -25.27
N PRO A 134 -12.01 36.91 -24.42
CA PRO A 134 -13.31 37.58 -24.36
C PRO A 134 -13.66 38.43 -25.59
N PHE A 135 -12.68 38.88 -26.39
CA PHE A 135 -12.91 39.73 -27.57
C PHE A 135 -12.73 38.99 -28.91
N ILE A 136 -12.47 37.68 -28.88
CA ILE A 136 -12.18 36.87 -30.07
C ILE A 136 -13.35 36.79 -31.07
N ILE A 137 -14.58 36.94 -30.57
CA ILE A 137 -15.80 36.93 -31.37
C ILE A 137 -15.82 38.12 -32.35
N LEU A 138 -15.32 39.29 -31.92
CA LEU A 138 -15.26 40.48 -32.77
C LEU A 138 -14.29 40.31 -33.94
N SER A 139 -13.19 39.55 -33.75
CA SER A 139 -12.23 39.23 -34.82
C SER A 139 -12.70 38.16 -35.80
N HIS A 140 -13.73 37.39 -35.46
CA HIS A 140 -14.34 36.41 -36.38
C HIS A 140 -15.58 36.96 -37.12
N LEU A 141 -16.14 38.08 -36.65
CA LEU A 141 -17.34 38.70 -37.21
C LEU A 141 -17.04 39.82 -38.23
N TYR A 142 -15.81 40.34 -38.22
CA TYR A 142 -15.26 41.30 -39.19
C TYR A 142 -14.57 40.56 -40.35
#